data_AF-A0AAW7XHC1-F1
#
_entry.id   AF-A0AAW7XHC1-F1
#
_cell.length_a   1.000
_cell.length_b   1.000
_cell.length_c   1.000
_cell.angle_alpha   90.00
_cell.angle_beta   90.00
_cell.angle_gamma   90.00
#
_symmetry.space_group_name_H-M   'P 1'
#
loop_
_entity.id
_entity.type
_entity.pdbx_description
1 polymer ?
#
loop_
_entity_poly.entity_id
_entity_poly.type
_entity_poly.pdbx_seq_one_letter_code
_entity_poly.pdbx_strand_id
1 'polypeptide(L)'
;MNEKLIDNLSSQFSQMLNTFNNGAELPGQQQMRALLQSALSKMDLVTREEFDAQSAVLARTREKVDALEKVVAEIQVQLESGSDTSTEK
;
A
#
# COMPACT_ATOMS: atom_id res chain seq x y z
N MET A 1 -6.14 -10.05 0.54
CA MET A 1 -7.24 -9.12 0.19
C MET A 1 -7.02 -8.70 -1.26
N ASN A 2 -7.61 -9.43 -2.23
CA ASN A 2 -7.75 -9.10 -3.67
C ASN A 2 -8.12 -10.33 -4.55
N GLU A 3 -8.16 -11.54 -3.99
CA GLU A 3 -8.53 -12.77 -4.70
C GLU A 3 -9.93 -12.69 -5.34
N LYS A 4 -10.93 -12.25 -4.56
CA LYS A 4 -12.31 -12.06 -5.04
C LYS A 4 -12.46 -11.02 -6.17
N LEU A 5 -11.55 -10.06 -6.25
CA LEU A 5 -11.52 -9.04 -7.29
C LEU A 5 -10.93 -9.61 -8.59
N ILE A 6 -9.82 -10.34 -8.47
CA ILE A 6 -9.19 -11.05 -9.59
C ILE A 6 -10.16 -12.10 -10.16
N ASP A 7 -10.88 -12.83 -9.31
CA ASP A 7 -11.87 -13.82 -9.73
C ASP A 7 -13.07 -13.18 -10.45
N ASN A 8 -13.56 -12.04 -9.98
CA ASN A 8 -14.64 -11.31 -10.66
C ASN A 8 -14.19 -10.71 -12.00
N LEU A 9 -12.98 -10.17 -12.07
CA LEU A 9 -12.39 -9.67 -13.32
C LEU A 9 -12.17 -10.80 -14.32
N SER A 10 -11.65 -11.94 -13.86
CA SER A 10 -11.46 -13.15 -14.66
C SER A 10 -12.79 -13.71 -15.18
N SER A 11 -13.81 -13.73 -14.33
CA SER A 11 -15.16 -14.17 -14.70
C SER A 11 -15.80 -13.24 -15.75
N GLN A 12 -15.76 -11.91 -15.54
CA GLN A 12 -16.28 -10.94 -16.51
C GLN A 12 -15.50 -10.96 -17.83
N PHE A 13 -14.19 -11.11 -17.77
CA PHE A 13 -13.34 -11.24 -18.96
C PHE A 13 -13.63 -12.54 -19.72
N SER A 14 -13.80 -13.65 -19.02
CA SER A 14 -14.17 -14.94 -19.61
C SER A 14 -15.56 -14.90 -20.24
N GLN A 15 -16.51 -14.21 -19.62
CA GLN A 15 -17.86 -14.00 -20.15
C GLN A 15 -17.84 -13.12 -21.42
N MET A 16 -16.95 -12.12 -21.46
CA MET A 16 -16.71 -11.31 -22.64
C MET A 16 -16.07 -12.13 -23.78
N LEU A 17 -15.04 -12.94 -23.48
CA LEU A 17 -14.42 -13.89 -24.43
C LEU A 17 -15.40 -14.91 -25.01
N ASN A 18 -16.30 -15.46 -24.19
CA ASN A 18 -17.35 -16.35 -24.66
C ASN A 18 -18.37 -15.64 -25.55
N THR A 19 -18.60 -14.35 -25.33
CA THR A 19 -19.47 -13.53 -26.19
C THR A 19 -18.82 -13.30 -27.57
N PHE A 20 -17.50 -13.08 -27.62
CA PHE A 20 -16.73 -13.02 -28.88
C PHE A 20 -16.74 -14.35 -29.66
N ASN A 21 -16.63 -15.49 -28.97
CA ASN A 21 -16.56 -16.81 -29.62
C ASN A 21 -17.91 -17.27 -30.21
N ASN A 22 -19.02 -16.65 -29.81
CA ASN A 22 -20.37 -16.94 -30.29
C ASN A 22 -20.80 -16.11 -31.52
N GLY A 23 -19.87 -15.40 -32.17
CA GLY A 23 -20.16 -14.65 -33.41
C GLY A 23 -20.83 -13.29 -33.21
N ALA A 24 -20.86 -12.76 -31.98
CA ALA A 24 -21.28 -11.39 -31.72
C ALA A 24 -20.20 -10.40 -32.19
N GLU A 25 -20.63 -9.25 -32.72
CA GLU A 25 -19.72 -8.15 -33.06
C GLU A 25 -18.85 -7.79 -31.85
N LEU A 26 -17.56 -7.52 -32.08
CA LEU A 26 -16.66 -7.07 -31.02
C LEU A 26 -17.33 -5.88 -30.30
N PRO A 27 -17.51 -5.88 -28.97
CA PRO A 27 -17.84 -4.67 -28.24
C PRO A 27 -16.96 -3.53 -28.76
N GLY A 28 -17.61 -2.50 -29.29
CA GLY A 28 -16.91 -1.36 -29.87
C GLY A 28 -15.89 -0.80 -28.87
N GLN A 29 -14.85 -0.15 -29.38
CA GLN A 29 -13.76 0.40 -28.58
C GLN A 29 -14.25 1.20 -27.35
N GLN A 30 -15.42 1.83 -27.44
CA GLN A 30 -16.08 2.55 -26.33
C GLN A 30 -16.58 1.62 -25.21
N GLN A 31 -17.23 0.50 -25.53
CA GLN A 31 -17.67 -0.48 -24.52
C GLN A 31 -16.48 -1.08 -23.78
N MET A 32 -15.42 -1.44 -24.50
CA MET A 32 -14.18 -1.97 -23.90
C MET A 32 -13.55 -0.94 -22.95
N ARG A 33 -13.47 0.33 -23.38
CA ARG A 33 -12.91 1.42 -22.56
C ARG A 33 -13.74 1.66 -21.29
N ALA A 34 -15.07 1.63 -21.39
CA ALA A 34 -15.96 1.80 -20.24
C ALA A 34 -15.84 0.66 -19.22
N LEU A 35 -15.68 -0.58 -19.69
CA LEU A 35 -15.45 -1.75 -18.82
C LEU A 35 -14.10 -1.66 -18.10
N LEU A 36 -13.02 -1.32 -18.82
CA LEU A 36 -11.70 -1.13 -18.23
C LEU A 36 -11.70 0.02 -17.22
N GLN A 37 -12.37 1.12 -17.53
CA GLN A 37 -12.48 2.27 -16.65
C GLN A 37 -13.31 1.93 -15.40
N SER A 38 -14.40 1.18 -15.53
CA SER A 38 -15.21 0.69 -14.40
C SER A 38 -14.44 -0.30 -13.53
N ALA A 39 -13.63 -1.19 -14.12
CA ALA A 39 -12.77 -2.11 -13.39
C ALA A 39 -11.67 -1.36 -12.63
N LEU A 40 -11.04 -0.38 -13.27
CA LEU A 40 -9.98 0.44 -12.69
C LEU A 40 -10.54 1.33 -11.56
N SER A 41 -11.74 1.91 -11.71
CA SER A 41 -12.40 2.68 -10.65
C SER A 41 -12.89 1.85 -9.46
N LYS A 42 -13.05 0.52 -9.63
CA LYS A 42 -13.37 -0.40 -8.53
C LYS A 42 -12.13 -0.92 -7.80
N MET A 43 -10.94 -0.67 -8.34
CA MET A 43 -9.70 -0.87 -7.61
C MET A 43 -9.51 0.32 -6.66
N ASP A 44 -9.07 0.06 -5.44
CA ASP A 44 -8.73 1.08 -4.44
C ASP A 44 -7.42 1.76 -4.86
N LEU A 45 -7.46 2.47 -5.99
CA LEU A 45 -6.31 3.08 -6.62
C LEU A 45 -6.01 4.39 -5.90
N VAL A 46 -4.89 4.39 -5.20
CA VAL A 46 -4.22 5.63 -4.83
C VAL A 46 -3.52 6.17 -6.07
N THR A 47 -3.59 7.48 -6.28
CA THR A 47 -2.78 8.12 -7.30
C THR A 47 -1.31 7.93 -6.97
N ARG A 48 -0.44 7.96 -7.99
CA ARG A 48 1.00 7.85 -7.76
C ARG A 48 1.50 8.96 -6.83
N GLU A 49 0.95 10.17 -6.93
CA GLU A 49 1.29 11.30 -6.06
C GLU A 49 0.91 11.04 -4.60
N GLU A 50 -0.27 10.46 -4.33
CA GLU A 50 -0.68 10.08 -2.97
C GLU A 50 0.20 8.97 -2.39
N PHE A 51 0.56 7.98 -3.20
CA PHE A 51 1.49 6.93 -2.80
C PHE A 51 2.87 7.50 -2.43
N ASP A 52 3.41 8.38 -3.28
CA ASP A 52 4.71 9.01 -3.05
C ASP A 52 4.67 9.90 -1.79
N ALA A 53 3.58 10.64 -1.58
CA ALA A 53 3.37 11.45 -0.38
C ALA A 53 3.33 10.60 0.90
N GLN A 54 2.58 9.49 0.91
CA GLN A 54 2.51 8.59 2.06
C GLN A 54 3.87 7.92 2.34
N SER A 55 4.58 7.53 1.28
CA SER A 55 5.93 6.95 1.39
C SER A 55 6.91 7.94 2.02
N ALA A 56 6.84 9.22 1.65
CA ALA A 56 7.67 10.28 2.25
C ALA A 56 7.34 10.51 3.74
N VAL A 57 6.05 10.49 4.10
CA VAL A 57 5.63 10.58 5.52
C VAL A 57 6.15 9.39 6.32
N LEU A 58 6.09 8.18 5.77
CA LEU A 58 6.59 6.97 6.41
C LEU A 58 8.11 7.04 6.62
N ALA A 59 8.87 7.46 5.60
CA ALA A 59 10.32 7.65 5.70
C ALA A 59 10.69 8.62 6.83
N ARG A 60 10.04 9.79 6.87
CA ARG A 60 10.25 10.79 7.93
C ARG A 60 9.88 10.25 9.32
N THR A 61 8.84 9.43 9.41
CA THR A 61 8.42 8.84 10.70
C THR A 61 9.46 7.85 11.19
N ARG A 62 10.03 7.04 10.28
CA ARG A 62 11.11 6.10 10.61
C ARG A 62 12.36 6.82 11.12
N GLU A 63 12.78 7.89 10.44
CA GLU A 63 13.90 8.72 10.91
C GLU A 63 13.66 9.29 12.31
N LYS A 64 12.44 9.74 12.61
CA LYS A 64 12.08 10.24 13.94
C LYS A 64 12.10 9.14 15.00
N VAL A 65 11.63 7.93 14.66
CA VAL A 65 11.69 6.78 15.57
C VAL A 65 13.14 6.45 15.89
N ASP A 66 13.99 6.31 14.87
CA ASP A 66 15.42 6.02 15.05
C ASP A 66 16.14 7.08 15.92
N ALA A 67 15.78 8.35 15.76
CA ALA A 67 16.31 9.44 16.58
C ALA A 67 15.86 9.34 18.04
N LEU A 68 14.57 9.05 18.28
CA LEU A 68 14.05 8.88 19.63
C LEU A 68 14.63 7.65 20.32
N GLU A 69 14.82 6.54 19.60
CA GLU A 69 15.47 5.34 20.12
C GLU A 69 16.89 5.63 20.60
N LYS A 70 17.66 6.45 19.85
CA LYS A 70 19.00 6.90 20.29
C LYS A 70 18.94 7.72 21.57
N VAL A 71 18.03 8.69 21.64
CA VAL A 71 17.86 9.53 22.83
C VAL A 71 17.49 8.68 24.05
N VAL A 72 16.60 7.70 23.89
CA VAL A 72 16.22 6.78 24.97
C VAL A 72 17.42 5.93 25.41
N ALA A 73 18.22 5.41 24.46
CA ALA A 73 19.42 4.64 24.79
C ALA A 73 20.46 5.50 25.53
N GLU A 74 20.69 6.74 25.11
CA GLU A 74 21.58 7.68 25.81
C GLU A 74 21.11 7.95 27.25
N ILE A 75 19.81 8.16 27.45
CA ILE A 75 19.23 8.36 28.77
C ILE A 75 19.36 7.10 29.64
N GLN A 76 19.14 5.91 29.06
CA GLN A 76 19.31 4.64 29.77
C GLN A 76 20.75 4.47 30.27
N VAL A 77 21.74 4.74 29.42
CA VAL A 77 23.17 4.69 29.80
C VAL A 77 23.48 5.70 30.91
N GLN A 78 22.96 6.93 30.82
CA GLN A 78 23.16 7.94 31.85
C GLN A 78 22.55 7.52 33.20
N LEU A 79 21.37 6.90 33.21
CA LEU A 79 20.73 6.41 34.42
C LEU A 79 21.50 5.23 35.05
N GLU A 80 21.99 4.29 34.24
CA GLU A 80 22.83 3.18 34.71
C GLU A 80 24.13 3.70 35.32
N SER A 81 24.83 4.61 34.63
CA SER A 81 26.07 5.22 35.13
C SER A 81 25.87 6.08 36.39
N GLY A 82 24.68 6.67 36.57
CA GLY A 82 24.33 7.42 37.79
C GLY A 82 24.07 6.52 38.99
N SER A 83 23.56 5.30 38.79
CA SER A 83 23.26 4.35 39.87
C SER A 83 24.51 3.70 40.49
N ASP A 84 25.60 3.55 39.74
CA ASP A 84 26.85 2.98 40.26
C ASP A 84 27.62 3.94 41.18
N THR A 85 27.45 5.26 41.03
CA THR A 85 28.20 6.25 41.84
C THR A 85 27.65 6.48 43.25
N SER A 86 26.46 5.96 43.59
CA SER A 86 25.84 6.14 44.91
C SER A 86 26.06 4.99 45.90
N THR A 87 26.69 3.88 45.48
CA THR A 87 26.88 2.70 46.34
C THR A 87 28.26 2.64 47.01
N GLU A 88 29.18 3.55 46.70
CA GLU A 88 30.59 3.48 47.15
C GLU A 88 31.03 4.58 48.15
N LYS A 89 30.11 5.08 49.01
CA LYS A 89 30.48 5.98 50.11
C LYS A 89 29.88 5.61 51.45
#